data_AF-A0A8J2LFS7-F1
#
_entry.id   AF-A0A8J2LFS7-F1
#
_cell.length_a   1.000
_cell.length_b   1.000
_cell.length_c   1.000
_cell.angle_alpha   90.00
_cell.angle_beta   90.00
_cell.angle_gamma   90.00
#
_symmetry.space_group_name_H-M   'P 1'
#
loop_
_entity.id
_entity.type
_entity.pdbx_description
1 polymer ?
#
loop_
_entity_poly.entity_id
_entity_poly.type
_entity_poly.pdbx_seq_one_letter_code
_entity_poly.pdbx_strand_id
1 'polypeptide(L)'
;MCTFSFPSLFLFCAIFFTSHGRPQCSNEKLVLYQVTLTTFWSRTNFPKQYPEFRPPAQFSKLVGRSHSENFNIFEIGEMASDAPIVQPSFQFQISQGLKKFAETGLSDLLDEYSQGASGVLDAFNAPAIGQGVGETETQFFLDSNHSRVSMVIRIIPSPDWFIGVSSLDLCVGNEWIESLAINVTHLCDAGTDSGYTFTAPNFETVPPETITRITSQEPNHKASSFYYPDKESLPTIATVTLSKLKEYSPWKAGDESTMFPSHQLLDDIDSNDIGNEIGDLAEVDGLNSRVVKRRRLRKLKGSRVRDCRVSEWSEWSECSALCGVGVQHRSRYIINHPRGGSSSCPPIADKRLYSFRAVSPRQQENGSKACIMQFQNDKGQLTISPLPLSSKAMEYLGLVKNAILVKDFVHDY
;
A
#
# COMPACT_ATOMS: atom_id res chain seq x y z
N MET A 1 -13.87 -27.14 -79.03
CA MET A 1 -12.84 -27.31 -77.98
C MET A 1 -13.03 -26.19 -76.98
N CYS A 2 -13.70 -26.46 -75.86
CA CYS A 2 -13.87 -25.52 -74.75
C CYS A 2 -13.34 -26.20 -73.49
N THR A 3 -12.25 -25.68 -72.94
CA THR A 3 -11.67 -26.10 -71.67
C THR A 3 -12.19 -25.16 -70.57
N PHE A 4 -12.92 -25.71 -69.60
CA PHE A 4 -13.41 -24.98 -68.43
C PHE A 4 -12.58 -25.29 -67.17
N SER A 5 -12.21 -24.19 -66.53
CA SER A 5 -11.65 -23.89 -65.20
C SER A 5 -11.85 -24.91 -64.05
N PHE A 6 -10.79 -25.11 -63.26
CA PHE A 6 -10.84 -25.59 -61.87
C PHE A 6 -10.77 -24.38 -60.92
N PRO A 7 -11.62 -24.26 -59.87
CA PRO A 7 -11.35 -23.39 -58.75
C PRO A 7 -10.65 -24.14 -57.61
N SER A 8 -9.63 -23.50 -57.05
CA SER A 8 -8.88 -23.91 -55.87
C SER A 8 -9.76 -23.92 -54.61
N LEU A 9 -9.85 -25.05 -53.91
CA LEU A 9 -10.26 -25.06 -52.51
C LEU A 9 -9.04 -24.69 -51.65
N PHE A 10 -9.01 -23.45 -51.14
CA PHE A 10 -8.18 -23.09 -50.01
C PHE A 10 -8.83 -23.65 -48.74
N LEU A 11 -8.16 -24.61 -48.11
CA LEU A 11 -8.49 -25.14 -46.81
C LEU A 11 -8.20 -24.03 -45.77
N PHE A 12 -9.23 -23.31 -45.32
CA PHE A 12 -9.11 -22.43 -44.16
C PHE A 12 -8.92 -23.30 -42.91
N CYS A 13 -7.66 -23.47 -42.51
CA CYS A 13 -7.34 -23.99 -41.18
C CYS A 13 -7.70 -22.89 -40.17
N ALA A 14 -8.92 -22.94 -39.65
CA ALA A 14 -9.31 -22.16 -38.48
C ALA A 14 -8.47 -22.66 -37.30
N ILE A 15 -7.37 -21.97 -37.01
CA ILE A 15 -6.67 -22.11 -35.75
C ILE A 15 -7.62 -21.52 -34.70
N PHE A 16 -8.40 -22.40 -34.06
CA PHE A 16 -8.99 -22.07 -32.78
C PHE A 16 -7.83 -21.87 -31.81
N PHE A 17 -7.45 -20.61 -31.58
CA PHE A 17 -6.75 -20.25 -30.37
C PHE A 17 -7.72 -20.51 -29.22
N THR A 18 -7.68 -21.73 -28.67
CA THR A 18 -8.11 -21.95 -27.30
C THR A 18 -7.32 -20.96 -26.45
N SER A 19 -8.00 -19.99 -25.86
CA SER A 19 -7.46 -19.11 -24.84
C SER A 19 -6.93 -19.98 -23.71
N HIS A 20 -5.65 -20.35 -23.79
CA HIS A 20 -4.95 -20.88 -22.64
C HIS A 20 -4.92 -19.74 -21.64
N GLY A 21 -5.73 -19.86 -20.59
CA GLY A 21 -5.69 -18.97 -19.44
C GLY A 21 -4.23 -18.80 -19.04
N ARG A 22 -3.82 -17.54 -18.82
CA ARG A 22 -2.48 -17.20 -18.34
C ARG A 22 -2.14 -18.09 -17.13
N PRO A 23 -0.87 -18.46 -16.93
CA PRO A 23 -0.45 -19.16 -15.71
C PRO A 23 -0.64 -18.22 -14.52
N GLN A 24 -1.86 -18.13 -14.01
CA GLN A 24 -2.17 -17.57 -12.71
C GLN A 24 -1.60 -18.51 -11.67
N CYS A 25 -1.03 -17.95 -10.60
CA CYS A 25 -0.52 -18.70 -9.45
C CYS A 25 -1.56 -19.72 -9.02
N SER A 26 -1.36 -20.99 -9.37
CA SER A 26 -2.47 -21.94 -9.51
C SER A 26 -2.99 -22.50 -8.18
N ASN A 27 -2.77 -21.80 -7.08
CA ASN A 27 -3.22 -22.21 -5.76
C ASN A 27 -3.88 -21.01 -5.09
N GLU A 28 -5.13 -21.17 -4.63
CA GLU A 28 -5.91 -20.21 -3.82
C GLU A 28 -5.26 -19.98 -2.43
N LYS A 29 -3.98 -19.61 -2.42
CA LYS A 29 -3.19 -19.41 -1.21
C LYS A 29 -3.11 -17.92 -0.94
N LEU A 30 -3.41 -17.57 0.30
CA LEU A 30 -3.11 -16.27 0.84
C LEU A 30 -1.66 -16.29 1.32
N VAL A 31 -0.86 -15.30 0.95
CA VAL A 31 0.57 -15.24 1.30
C VAL A 31 0.87 -13.92 2.00
N LEU A 32 1.60 -13.98 3.11
CA LEU A 32 2.06 -12.83 3.88
C LEU A 32 3.52 -12.53 3.51
N TYR A 33 3.75 -11.31 3.05
CA TYR A 33 5.08 -10.77 2.79
C TYR A 33 5.39 -9.65 3.77
N GLN A 34 6.69 -9.45 4.01
CA GLN A 34 7.23 -8.24 4.60
C GLN A 34 7.98 -7.46 3.53
N VAL A 35 7.77 -6.14 3.53
CA VAL A 35 8.63 -5.20 2.83
C VAL A 35 9.46 -4.44 3.85
N THR A 36 10.77 -4.38 3.60
CA THR A 36 11.72 -3.59 4.37
C THR A 36 12.42 -2.63 3.42
N LEU A 37 12.32 -1.34 3.69
CA LEU A 37 12.99 -0.28 2.94
C LEU A 37 14.14 0.27 3.77
N THR A 38 15.37 0.09 3.27
CA THR A 38 16.57 0.70 3.85
C THR A 38 17.04 1.85 2.97
N THR A 39 17.27 3.03 3.54
CA THR A 39 17.68 4.23 2.81
C THR A 39 19.14 4.62 3.08
N PHE A 40 19.79 5.17 2.06
CA PHE A 40 21.22 5.52 2.04
C PHE A 40 21.48 6.94 1.52
N TRP A 41 20.49 7.83 1.63
CA TRP A 41 20.63 9.22 1.24
C TRP A 41 21.43 9.98 2.29
N SER A 42 22.75 9.98 2.12
CA SER A 42 23.69 10.65 3.02
C SER A 42 24.49 11.73 2.30
N ARG A 43 25.05 12.68 3.07
CA ARG A 43 25.98 13.70 2.55
C ARG A 43 27.18 13.09 1.82
N THR A 44 27.64 11.91 2.22
CA THR A 44 28.78 11.24 1.60
C THR A 44 28.43 10.68 0.23
N ASN A 45 27.28 10.02 0.11
CA ASN A 45 26.84 9.40 -1.14
C ASN A 45 26.26 10.43 -2.13
N PHE A 46 25.55 11.43 -1.61
CA PHE A 46 24.86 12.47 -2.37
C PHE A 46 25.25 13.87 -1.84
N PRO A 47 26.50 14.32 -2.07
CA PRO A 47 27.01 15.57 -1.48
C PRO A 47 26.39 16.83 -2.08
N LYS A 48 25.88 16.77 -3.32
CA LYS A 48 25.34 17.95 -4.00
C LYS A 48 24.06 18.40 -3.32
N GLN A 49 24.10 19.62 -2.77
CA GLN A 49 22.94 20.29 -2.15
C GLN A 49 22.24 19.47 -1.06
N TYR A 50 22.94 18.54 -0.40
CA TYR A 50 22.37 17.67 0.64
C TYR A 50 21.62 18.50 1.71
N PRO A 51 20.29 18.29 1.89
CA PRO A 51 19.50 19.10 2.82
C PRO A 51 19.83 18.79 4.29
N GLU A 52 20.41 19.75 5.00
CA GLU A 52 20.72 19.60 6.43
C GLU A 52 19.72 20.26 7.38
N PHE A 53 18.97 21.26 6.91
CA PHE A 53 18.07 22.01 7.76
C PHE A 53 16.85 22.55 6.99
N ARG A 54 15.71 22.57 7.69
CA ARG A 54 14.43 23.18 7.28
C ARG A 54 13.88 22.74 5.90
N PRO A 55 13.44 21.48 5.77
CA PRO A 55 13.70 20.34 6.65
C PRO A 55 15.03 19.63 6.30
N PRO A 56 15.62 18.84 7.22
CA PRO A 56 16.71 17.94 6.85
C PRO A 56 16.24 16.85 5.87
N ALA A 57 17.19 16.22 5.19
CA ALA A 57 16.96 15.07 4.33
C ALA A 57 16.27 13.94 5.10
N GLN A 58 15.11 13.51 4.61
CA GLN A 58 14.25 12.50 5.21
C GLN A 58 13.30 11.92 4.15
N PHE A 59 12.48 10.95 4.54
CA PHE A 59 11.48 10.34 3.66
C PHE A 59 10.09 10.39 4.29
N SER A 60 9.05 10.44 3.46
CA SER A 60 7.66 10.30 3.94
C SER A 60 7.41 8.90 4.49
N LYS A 61 6.18 8.65 4.96
CA LYS A 61 5.71 7.26 5.11
C LYS A 61 5.77 6.55 3.75
N LEU A 62 5.97 5.24 3.78
CA LEU A 62 5.78 4.39 2.60
C LEU A 62 4.29 4.12 2.43
N VAL A 63 3.80 4.18 1.19
CA VAL A 63 2.43 3.82 0.82
C VAL A 63 2.50 2.75 -0.25
N GLY A 64 1.85 1.60 -0.02
CA GLY A 64 1.86 0.50 -0.97
C GLY A 64 0.57 -0.30 -1.02
N ARG A 65 0.38 -1.01 -2.12
CA ARG A 65 -0.80 -1.82 -2.41
C ARG A 65 -0.36 -3.17 -2.95
N SER A 66 -1.02 -4.24 -2.51
CA SER A 66 -1.04 -5.49 -3.26
C SER A 66 -2.28 -5.53 -4.14
N HIS A 67 -2.10 -5.95 -5.38
CA HIS A 67 -3.13 -5.76 -6.38
C HIS A 67 -3.00 -6.71 -7.57
N SER A 68 -4.06 -6.73 -8.38
CA SER A 68 -4.15 -7.39 -9.68
C SER A 68 -3.55 -6.52 -10.78
N GLU A 69 -3.53 -7.03 -12.00
CA GLU A 69 -3.10 -6.28 -13.20
C GLU A 69 -3.94 -5.03 -13.51
N ASN A 70 -5.14 -4.92 -12.94
CA ASN A 70 -6.08 -3.83 -13.26
C ASN A 70 -5.88 -2.56 -12.42
N PHE A 71 -4.88 -2.58 -11.54
CA PHE A 71 -4.55 -1.45 -10.67
C PHE A 71 -3.05 -1.19 -10.76
N ASN A 72 -2.67 0.08 -10.66
CA ASN A 72 -1.29 0.48 -10.49
C ASN A 72 -1.26 1.80 -9.71
N ILE A 73 -0.26 2.01 -8.84
CA ILE A 73 -0.10 3.32 -8.17
C ILE A 73 0.47 4.34 -9.16
N PHE A 74 1.42 3.91 -9.99
CA PHE A 74 2.12 4.77 -10.95
C PHE A 74 2.79 3.93 -12.02
N GLU A 75 2.98 4.49 -13.21
CA GLU A 75 3.81 3.89 -14.26
C GLU A 75 4.69 4.97 -14.90
N ILE A 76 5.93 4.61 -15.26
CA ILE A 76 6.82 5.54 -15.96
C ILE A 76 6.24 5.85 -17.34
N GLY A 77 6.10 7.14 -17.67
CA GLY A 77 5.47 7.59 -18.90
C GLY A 77 3.96 7.81 -18.79
N GLU A 78 3.33 7.52 -17.65
CA GLU A 78 1.96 7.95 -17.36
C GLU A 78 1.92 9.30 -16.64
N MET A 79 0.76 9.95 -16.65
CA MET A 79 0.57 11.24 -15.98
C MET A 79 0.36 11.03 -14.49
N ALA A 80 1.12 11.71 -13.63
CA ALA A 80 0.77 11.79 -12.20
C ALA A 80 -0.39 12.77 -11.96
N SER A 81 -0.83 13.51 -12.97
CA SER A 81 -2.08 14.26 -12.91
C SER A 81 -2.71 14.31 -14.29
N ASP A 82 -3.92 13.76 -14.41
CA ASP A 82 -4.66 13.84 -15.67
C ASP A 82 -5.07 15.29 -15.97
N ALA A 83 -5.05 15.65 -17.24
CA ALA A 83 -5.68 16.86 -17.74
C ALA A 83 -7.19 16.85 -17.39
N PRO A 84 -7.89 18.01 -17.37
CA PRO A 84 -9.31 18.05 -17.04
C PRO A 84 -10.15 17.29 -18.08
N ILE A 85 -10.36 15.99 -17.87
CA ILE A 85 -11.23 15.17 -18.70
C ILE A 85 -12.66 15.28 -18.16
N VAL A 86 -13.60 15.39 -19.10
CA VAL A 86 -15.05 15.34 -18.86
C VAL A 86 -15.41 13.92 -18.42
N GLN A 87 -15.32 13.68 -17.11
CA GLN A 87 -15.73 12.52 -16.30
C GLN A 87 -14.56 11.91 -15.50
N PRO A 88 -14.67 11.81 -14.16
CA PRO A 88 -13.62 11.22 -13.34
C PRO A 88 -13.56 9.70 -13.60
N SER A 89 -12.47 9.26 -14.22
CA SER A 89 -12.11 7.84 -14.26
C SER A 89 -11.48 7.42 -12.94
N PHE A 90 -11.42 6.12 -12.66
CA PHE A 90 -10.71 5.59 -11.50
C PHE A 90 -9.21 5.94 -11.52
N GLN A 91 -8.59 5.84 -12.71
CA GLN A 91 -7.19 6.22 -12.94
C GLN A 91 -6.92 7.70 -12.63
N PHE A 92 -7.89 8.59 -12.92
CA PHE A 92 -7.79 10.02 -12.63
C PHE A 92 -7.55 10.28 -11.14
N GLN A 93 -8.25 9.58 -10.26
CA GLN A 93 -8.16 9.79 -8.81
C GLN A 93 -6.85 9.26 -8.24
N ILE A 94 -6.37 8.10 -8.70
CA ILE A 94 -5.06 7.56 -8.32
C ILE A 94 -3.97 8.53 -8.70
N SER A 95 -4.02 9.05 -9.93
CA SER A 95 -3.07 10.05 -10.42
C SER A 95 -3.08 11.28 -9.52
N GLN A 96 -4.24 11.92 -9.29
CA GLN A 96 -4.34 13.06 -8.38
C GLN A 96 -3.85 12.75 -6.95
N GLY A 97 -4.06 11.52 -6.48
CA GLY A 97 -3.52 11.05 -5.21
C GLY A 97 -2.01 10.96 -5.20
N LEU A 98 -1.41 10.47 -6.29
CA LEU A 98 0.03 10.43 -6.47
C LEU A 98 0.62 11.85 -6.57
N LYS A 99 0.03 12.79 -7.33
CA LYS A 99 0.43 14.20 -7.34
C LYS A 99 0.48 14.77 -5.92
N LYS A 100 -0.64 14.64 -5.19
CA LYS A 100 -0.75 15.17 -3.82
C LYS A 100 0.29 14.54 -2.89
N PHE A 101 0.50 13.23 -2.99
CA PHE A 101 1.49 12.53 -2.18
C PHE A 101 2.93 12.93 -2.55
N ALA A 102 3.24 13.00 -3.84
CA ALA A 102 4.53 13.35 -4.38
C ALA A 102 4.93 14.77 -4.00
N GLU A 103 4.00 15.74 -3.91
CA GLU A 103 4.29 17.14 -3.54
C GLU A 103 4.26 17.41 -2.03
N THR A 104 3.35 16.76 -1.29
CA THR A 104 3.05 17.14 0.11
C THR A 104 3.28 16.04 1.13
N GLY A 105 3.44 14.79 0.69
CA GLY A 105 3.48 13.61 1.56
C GLY A 105 2.11 13.20 2.10
N LEU A 106 1.03 13.89 1.74
CA LEU A 106 -0.34 13.54 2.13
C LEU A 106 -0.89 12.45 1.21
N SER A 107 -1.28 11.32 1.79
CA SER A 107 -1.76 10.14 1.07
C SER A 107 -3.28 9.95 1.13
N ASP A 108 -4.03 10.93 1.66
CA ASP A 108 -5.49 10.79 1.89
C ASP A 108 -6.23 10.20 0.68
N LEU A 109 -5.90 10.68 -0.52
CA LEU A 109 -6.50 10.25 -1.78
C LEU A 109 -6.01 8.87 -2.23
N LEU A 110 -4.78 8.48 -1.91
CA LEU A 110 -4.30 7.12 -2.20
C LEU A 110 -4.89 6.10 -1.22
N ASP A 111 -5.18 6.52 0.01
CA ASP A 111 -5.73 5.68 1.06
C ASP A 111 -7.25 5.46 0.89
N GLU A 112 -7.97 6.42 0.33
CA GLU A 112 -9.43 6.35 0.09
C GLU A 112 -9.87 5.18 -0.82
N TYR A 113 -9.06 4.81 -1.83
CA TYR A 113 -9.44 3.81 -2.85
C TYR A 113 -8.88 2.40 -2.61
N SER A 114 -8.49 2.12 -1.37
CA SER A 114 -7.71 0.94 -1.02
C SER A 114 -8.51 -0.28 -0.53
N GLN A 115 -9.85 -0.24 -0.60
CA GLN A 115 -10.72 -1.24 0.04
C GLN A 115 -11.66 -1.97 -0.92
N GLY A 116 -11.28 -3.19 -1.32
CA GLY A 116 -12.17 -4.20 -1.94
C GLY A 116 -12.76 -3.88 -3.32
N ALA A 117 -12.50 -2.69 -3.87
CA ALA A 117 -12.91 -2.29 -5.21
C ALA A 117 -11.70 -2.23 -6.16
N SER A 118 -11.93 -2.52 -7.45
CA SER A 118 -10.98 -2.27 -8.54
C SER A 118 -9.65 -3.05 -8.52
N GLY A 119 -9.62 -4.22 -7.86
CA GLY A 119 -8.50 -5.16 -7.99
C GLY A 119 -7.31 -4.87 -7.06
N VAL A 120 -7.53 -4.23 -5.91
CA VAL A 120 -6.59 -4.15 -4.77
C VAL A 120 -7.01 -5.19 -3.71
N LEU A 121 -6.04 -5.93 -3.17
CA LEU A 121 -6.25 -6.87 -2.07
C LEU A 121 -5.93 -6.24 -0.72
N ASP A 122 -4.72 -5.71 -0.55
CA ASP A 122 -4.26 -5.16 0.72
C ASP A 122 -3.63 -3.77 0.53
N ALA A 123 -3.84 -2.94 1.54
CA ALA A 123 -3.30 -1.60 1.65
C ALA A 123 -2.34 -1.55 2.83
N PHE A 124 -1.08 -1.29 2.55
CA PHE A 124 -0.04 -1.31 3.57
C PHE A 124 0.75 -0.01 3.55
N ASN A 125 1.11 0.45 4.74
CA ASN A 125 1.92 1.65 4.94
C ASN A 125 3.04 1.31 5.93
N ALA A 126 4.21 1.92 5.77
CA ALA A 126 5.31 1.85 6.74
C ALA A 126 5.62 3.24 7.29
N PRO A 127 6.08 3.37 8.56
CA PRO A 127 6.43 4.65 9.16
C PRO A 127 7.40 5.50 8.32
N ALA A 128 7.34 6.82 8.50
CA ALA A 128 8.26 7.75 7.86
C ALA A 128 9.68 7.62 8.42
N ILE A 129 10.70 7.80 7.58
CA ILE A 129 12.10 7.80 8.00
C ILE A 129 12.53 9.26 8.21
N GLY A 130 12.70 9.68 9.46
CA GLY A 130 13.01 11.08 9.83
C GLY A 130 14.43 11.56 9.48
N GLN A 131 15.23 10.75 8.78
CA GLN A 131 16.60 11.04 8.34
C GLN A 131 16.84 10.45 6.96
N GLY A 132 17.89 10.89 6.27
CA GLY A 132 18.25 10.39 4.94
C GLY A 132 18.80 8.96 4.93
N VAL A 133 19.25 8.47 6.09
CA VAL A 133 19.66 7.07 6.29
C VAL A 133 18.80 6.48 7.40
N GLY A 134 18.18 5.34 7.14
CA GLY A 134 17.34 4.65 8.10
C GLY A 134 16.61 3.48 7.47
N GLU A 135 15.65 2.94 8.20
CA GLU A 135 14.92 1.74 7.82
C GLU A 135 13.46 1.87 8.25
N THR A 136 12.56 1.27 7.47
CA THR A 136 11.14 1.14 7.80
C THR A 136 10.62 -0.16 7.19
N GLU A 137 9.64 -0.77 7.84
CA GLU A 137 9.08 -2.04 7.39
C GLU A 137 7.57 -2.12 7.63
N THR A 138 6.93 -3.01 6.88
CA THR A 138 5.50 -3.33 7.04
C THR A 138 5.20 -4.66 6.36
N GLN A 139 4.03 -5.22 6.65
CA GLN A 139 3.59 -6.50 6.13
C GLN A 139 2.33 -6.36 5.29
N PHE A 140 2.19 -7.22 4.28
CA PHE A 140 1.06 -7.20 3.38
C PHE A 140 0.70 -8.57 2.82
N PHE A 141 -0.56 -8.74 2.46
CA PHE A 141 -1.08 -9.98 1.90
C PHE A 141 -1.11 -9.95 0.37
N LEU A 142 -0.86 -11.10 -0.26
CA LEU A 142 -1.03 -11.38 -1.68
C LEU A 142 -1.89 -12.64 -1.85
N ASP A 143 -2.54 -12.78 -2.99
CA ASP A 143 -3.20 -14.01 -3.40
C ASP A 143 -3.00 -14.27 -4.91
N SER A 144 -3.56 -15.36 -5.43
CA SER A 144 -3.42 -15.73 -6.85
C SER A 144 -4.00 -14.72 -7.84
N ASN A 145 -4.95 -13.88 -7.43
CA ASN A 145 -5.57 -12.84 -8.26
C ASN A 145 -4.87 -11.48 -8.09
N HIS A 146 -4.12 -11.31 -7.01
CA HIS A 146 -3.46 -10.09 -6.60
C HIS A 146 -1.99 -10.39 -6.27
N SER A 147 -1.23 -10.82 -7.28
CA SER A 147 0.19 -11.20 -7.12
C SER A 147 1.17 -10.04 -7.26
N ARG A 148 0.69 -8.84 -7.63
CA ARG A 148 1.52 -7.66 -7.88
C ARG A 148 1.56 -6.75 -6.67
N VAL A 149 2.70 -6.08 -6.50
CA VAL A 149 2.90 -5.06 -5.48
C VAL A 149 3.38 -3.75 -6.11
N SER A 150 2.78 -2.65 -5.67
CA SER A 150 3.25 -1.29 -5.97
C SER A 150 3.44 -0.52 -4.67
N MET A 151 4.46 0.32 -4.60
CA MET A 151 4.74 1.17 -3.45
C MET A 151 5.46 2.45 -3.85
N VAL A 152 5.24 3.51 -3.08
CA VAL A 152 5.86 4.82 -3.26
C VAL A 152 6.29 5.42 -1.92
N ILE A 153 7.36 6.21 -1.95
CA ILE A 153 7.85 6.99 -0.81
C ILE A 153 8.43 8.33 -1.32
N ARG A 154 7.92 9.46 -0.81
CA ARG A 154 8.37 10.80 -1.19
C ARG A 154 9.71 11.13 -0.55
N ILE A 155 10.56 11.82 -1.31
CA ILE A 155 11.80 12.43 -0.81
C ILE A 155 11.51 13.79 -0.23
N ILE A 156 12.04 14.07 0.96
CA ILE A 156 11.77 15.32 1.67
C ILE A 156 13.10 15.99 2.04
N PRO A 157 13.30 17.27 1.69
CA PRO A 157 12.46 18.07 0.82
C PRO A 157 12.70 17.74 -0.66
N SER A 158 11.66 17.83 -1.48
CA SER A 158 11.75 17.84 -2.94
C SER A 158 10.54 18.56 -3.54
N PRO A 159 10.55 18.95 -4.82
CA PRO A 159 9.37 19.44 -5.52
C PRO A 159 8.28 18.36 -5.52
N ASP A 160 8.47 17.30 -6.30
CA ASP A 160 7.51 16.22 -6.52
C ASP A 160 8.22 14.84 -6.69
N TRP A 161 9.39 14.67 -6.07
CA TRP A 161 10.23 13.50 -6.27
C TRP A 161 9.91 12.36 -5.31
N PHE A 162 9.94 11.13 -5.83
CA PHE A 162 9.68 9.93 -5.05
C PHE A 162 10.53 8.73 -5.50
N ILE A 163 10.63 7.73 -4.64
CA ILE A 163 11.11 6.39 -4.98
C ILE A 163 9.89 5.48 -5.04
N GLY A 164 9.85 4.55 -5.98
CA GLY A 164 8.77 3.58 -6.02
C GLY A 164 9.12 2.28 -6.72
N VAL A 165 8.34 1.25 -6.41
CA VAL A 165 8.28 0.00 -7.15
C VAL A 165 6.88 -0.07 -7.75
N SER A 166 6.78 -0.32 -9.05
CA SER A 166 5.51 -0.35 -9.77
C SER A 166 5.23 -1.76 -10.28
N SER A 167 4.03 -2.27 -9.98
CA SER A 167 3.43 -3.49 -10.53
C SER A 167 4.35 -4.72 -10.55
N LEU A 168 5.19 -4.88 -9.52
CA LEU A 168 6.12 -5.98 -9.38
C LEU A 168 5.37 -7.27 -9.07
N ASP A 169 5.49 -8.27 -9.93
CA ASP A 169 4.88 -9.59 -9.72
C ASP A 169 5.76 -10.46 -8.82
N LEU A 170 5.20 -10.90 -7.68
CA LEU A 170 5.90 -11.74 -6.71
C LEU A 170 5.62 -13.23 -6.88
N CYS A 171 4.86 -13.58 -7.93
CA CYS A 171 4.59 -14.96 -8.28
C CYS A 171 5.04 -15.22 -9.72
N VAL A 172 6.00 -16.13 -9.89
CA VAL A 172 6.58 -16.46 -11.18
C VAL A 172 6.55 -17.97 -11.37
N GLY A 173 6.01 -18.44 -12.49
CA GLY A 173 5.98 -19.87 -12.79
C GLY A 173 5.20 -20.72 -11.77
N ASN A 174 4.12 -20.17 -11.20
CA ASN A 174 3.32 -20.75 -10.11
C ASN A 174 4.00 -20.87 -8.75
N GLU A 175 5.15 -20.21 -8.55
CA GLU A 175 5.86 -20.17 -7.28
C GLU A 175 5.97 -18.74 -6.74
N TRP A 176 5.75 -18.60 -5.44
CA TRP A 176 5.93 -17.35 -4.71
C TRP A 176 7.40 -17.12 -4.40
N ILE A 177 7.95 -15.97 -4.78
CA ILE A 177 9.35 -15.62 -4.57
C ILE A 177 9.66 -15.55 -3.08
N GLU A 178 10.59 -16.38 -2.59
CA GLU A 178 10.95 -16.41 -1.15
C GLU A 178 11.54 -15.07 -0.67
N SER A 179 12.48 -14.50 -1.44
CA SER A 179 13.08 -13.21 -1.12
C SER A 179 13.58 -12.51 -2.38
N LEU A 180 13.43 -11.19 -2.43
CA LEU A 180 13.90 -10.31 -3.50
C LEU A 180 14.44 -9.00 -2.90
N ALA A 181 15.62 -8.59 -3.34
CA ALA A 181 16.21 -7.30 -2.98
C ALA A 181 16.40 -6.43 -4.24
N ILE A 182 15.83 -5.23 -4.23
CA ILE A 182 15.88 -4.28 -5.34
C ILE A 182 16.71 -3.07 -4.91
N ASN A 183 17.84 -2.86 -5.58
CA ASN A 183 18.67 -1.68 -5.40
C ASN A 183 18.10 -0.52 -6.23
N VAL A 184 17.69 0.54 -5.56
CA VAL A 184 17.15 1.75 -6.17
C VAL A 184 18.30 2.69 -6.53
N THR A 185 18.57 2.80 -7.83
CA THR A 185 19.62 3.68 -8.41
C THR A 185 19.05 4.82 -9.25
N HIS A 186 17.73 4.98 -9.26
CA HIS A 186 17.03 6.07 -9.92
C HIS A 186 15.83 6.47 -9.08
N LEU A 187 15.34 7.68 -9.31
CA LEU A 187 14.15 8.21 -8.65
C LEU A 187 13.10 8.53 -9.71
N CYS A 188 11.91 8.89 -9.26
CA CYS A 188 10.83 9.34 -10.12
C CYS A 188 10.57 10.83 -9.87
N ASP A 189 10.44 11.58 -10.95
CA ASP A 189 9.84 12.91 -10.99
C ASP A 189 8.37 12.73 -11.37
N ALA A 190 7.44 13.35 -10.64
CA ALA A 190 6.01 13.18 -10.91
C ALA A 190 5.54 13.99 -12.12
N GLY A 191 6.29 15.01 -12.56
CA GLY A 191 5.91 15.90 -13.65
C GLY A 191 4.84 16.93 -13.25
N THR A 192 4.76 17.28 -11.97
CA THR A 192 3.75 18.22 -11.44
C THR A 192 4.33 19.47 -10.79
N ASP A 193 5.62 19.46 -10.39
CA ASP A 193 6.38 20.64 -9.95
C ASP A 193 7.76 20.72 -10.63
N SER A 194 8.01 21.80 -11.36
CA SER A 194 9.21 22.02 -12.17
C SER A 194 10.42 22.55 -11.38
N GLY A 195 10.45 22.39 -10.05
CA GLY A 195 11.59 22.74 -9.22
C GLY A 195 12.84 21.89 -9.52
N TYR A 196 14.01 22.50 -9.71
CA TYR A 196 15.25 21.75 -9.99
C TYR A 196 15.98 21.24 -8.73
N THR A 197 15.67 21.77 -7.56
CA THR A 197 16.45 21.51 -6.33
C THR A 197 15.54 21.03 -5.21
N PHE A 198 16.10 20.27 -4.25
CA PHE A 198 15.40 19.79 -3.06
C PHE A 198 14.52 20.84 -2.37
N THR A 199 15.02 22.07 -2.26
CA THR A 199 14.34 23.18 -1.56
C THR A 199 13.83 24.26 -2.52
N ALA A 200 13.57 23.90 -3.78
CA ALA A 200 12.98 24.85 -4.74
C ALA A 200 11.62 25.33 -4.21
N PRO A 201 11.26 26.60 -4.43
CA PRO A 201 9.88 27.03 -4.21
C PRO A 201 8.96 26.26 -5.16
N ASN A 202 7.72 26.01 -4.72
CA ASN A 202 6.71 25.36 -5.56
C ASN A 202 6.58 26.08 -6.91
N PHE A 203 6.74 25.34 -7.99
CA PHE A 203 6.58 25.84 -9.35
C PHE A 203 5.82 24.82 -10.20
N GLU A 204 4.49 24.87 -10.14
CA GLU A 204 3.59 23.95 -10.86
C GLU A 204 3.96 23.79 -12.35
N THR A 205 4.07 22.53 -12.79
CA THR A 205 4.35 22.15 -14.17
C THR A 205 3.10 22.33 -15.03
N VAL A 206 3.18 23.24 -16.02
CA VAL A 206 2.06 23.56 -16.93
C VAL A 206 2.53 23.56 -18.39
N PRO A 207 1.97 22.68 -19.26
CA PRO A 207 1.04 21.60 -18.93
C PRO A 207 1.71 20.53 -18.05
N PRO A 208 0.96 19.72 -17.29
CA PRO A 208 1.55 18.62 -16.52
C PRO A 208 2.33 17.68 -17.44
N GLU A 209 3.38 17.08 -16.90
CA GLU A 209 4.24 16.12 -17.58
C GLU A 209 4.00 14.70 -17.07
N THR A 210 4.51 13.72 -17.80
CA THR A 210 4.47 12.31 -17.38
C THR A 210 5.51 12.03 -16.31
N ILE A 211 5.33 10.96 -15.56
CA ILE A 211 6.31 10.47 -14.60
C ILE A 211 7.58 10.05 -15.34
N THR A 212 8.71 10.64 -14.97
CA THR A 212 10.01 10.36 -15.59
C THR A 212 11.03 9.90 -14.57
N ARG A 213 12.11 9.26 -15.05
CA ARG A 213 13.21 8.82 -14.19
C ARG A 213 14.22 9.94 -14.01
N ILE A 214 14.54 10.25 -12.75
CA ILE A 214 15.70 11.06 -12.38
C ILE A 214 16.91 10.13 -12.30
N THR A 215 17.96 10.47 -13.04
CA THR A 215 19.23 9.74 -13.09
C THR A 215 20.39 10.69 -12.78
N SER A 216 21.64 10.22 -12.89
CA SER A 216 22.81 11.08 -12.72
C SER A 216 22.95 12.13 -13.83
N GLN A 217 22.31 11.92 -14.98
CA GLN A 217 22.45 12.79 -16.16
C GLN A 217 21.12 13.42 -16.59
N GLU A 218 19.98 12.92 -16.10
CA GLU A 218 18.66 13.46 -16.40
C GLU A 218 17.88 13.85 -15.12
N PRO A 219 17.29 15.06 -15.05
CA PRO A 219 17.27 16.09 -16.10
C PRO A 219 18.67 16.71 -16.30
N ASN A 220 19.05 16.91 -17.57
CA ASN A 220 20.35 17.48 -17.95
C ASN A 220 20.43 19.00 -17.68
N HIS A 221 20.39 19.36 -16.40
CA HIS A 221 20.45 20.73 -15.94
C HIS A 221 21.41 20.87 -14.76
N LYS A 222 22.34 21.83 -14.83
CA LYS A 222 23.40 21.99 -13.82
C LYS A 222 22.88 22.20 -12.40
N ALA A 223 21.74 22.87 -12.25
CA ALA A 223 21.12 23.12 -10.96
C ALA A 223 20.36 21.90 -10.40
N SER A 224 20.11 20.86 -11.21
CA SER A 224 19.39 19.66 -10.75
C SER A 224 20.13 18.99 -9.59
N SER A 225 19.43 18.73 -8.48
CA SER A 225 19.99 18.13 -7.26
C SER A 225 20.69 16.80 -7.50
N PHE A 226 20.17 15.99 -8.44
CA PHE A 226 20.71 14.67 -8.76
C PHE A 226 21.58 14.65 -10.03
N TYR A 227 21.90 15.81 -10.61
CA TYR A 227 22.79 15.88 -11.76
C TYR A 227 24.27 15.76 -11.34
N TYR A 228 24.86 14.59 -11.61
CA TYR A 228 26.25 14.20 -11.42
C TYR A 228 26.84 13.74 -12.77
N PRO A 229 27.35 14.66 -13.62
CA PRO A 229 27.74 14.34 -15.00
C PRO A 229 28.87 13.32 -15.08
N ASP A 230 29.72 13.23 -14.04
CA ASP A 230 30.84 12.29 -13.98
C ASP A 230 30.44 10.88 -13.51
N LYS A 231 29.15 10.65 -13.21
CA LYS A 231 28.63 9.35 -12.77
C LYS A 231 27.76 8.73 -13.86
N GLU A 232 28.03 7.47 -14.18
CA GLU A 232 27.21 6.66 -15.09
C GLU A 232 25.79 6.42 -14.53
N SER A 233 25.69 6.18 -13.22
CA SER A 233 24.43 6.06 -12.50
C SER A 233 24.54 6.70 -11.11
N LEU A 234 23.39 6.99 -10.50
CA LEU A 234 23.39 7.39 -9.10
C LEU A 234 23.85 6.22 -8.21
N PRO A 235 24.51 6.50 -7.07
CA PRO A 235 24.66 5.53 -6.01
C PRO A 235 23.29 4.98 -5.59
N THR A 236 23.26 3.79 -4.98
CA THR A 236 22.03 3.25 -4.41
C THR A 236 21.52 4.19 -3.33
N ILE A 237 20.33 4.75 -3.54
CA ILE A 237 19.69 5.66 -2.57
C ILE A 237 18.82 4.90 -1.57
N ALA A 238 18.32 3.73 -1.98
CA ALA A 238 17.55 2.84 -1.12
C ALA A 238 17.61 1.40 -1.62
N THR A 239 17.32 0.45 -0.75
CA THR A 239 17.10 -0.96 -1.09
C THR A 239 15.73 -1.37 -0.57
N VAL A 240 14.93 -1.95 -1.46
CA VAL A 240 13.62 -2.55 -1.13
C VAL A 240 13.82 -4.05 -1.05
N THR A 241 13.64 -4.61 0.14
CA THR A 241 13.69 -6.06 0.39
C THR A 241 12.29 -6.58 0.61
N LEU A 242 11.91 -7.60 -0.16
CA LEU A 242 10.64 -8.29 -0.06
C LEU A 242 10.93 -9.73 0.37
N SER A 243 10.32 -10.18 1.46
CA SER A 243 10.50 -11.53 1.99
C SER A 243 9.17 -12.19 2.30
N LYS A 244 8.97 -13.40 1.79
CA LYS A 244 7.82 -14.21 2.14
C LYS A 244 7.94 -14.65 3.59
N LEU A 245 6.95 -14.33 4.41
CA LEU A 245 6.90 -14.75 5.81
C LEU A 245 6.11 -16.04 5.98
N LYS A 246 4.93 -16.10 5.34
CA LYS A 246 4.01 -17.22 5.55
C LYS A 246 3.10 -17.45 4.37
N GLU A 247 2.79 -18.70 4.12
CA GLU A 247 1.88 -19.14 3.07
C GLU A 247 0.72 -19.90 3.72
N TYR A 248 -0.50 -19.39 3.57
CA TYR A 248 -1.71 -19.98 4.09
C TYR A 248 -2.34 -20.87 3.02
N SER A 249 -2.53 -22.14 3.36
CA SER A 249 -3.18 -23.09 2.46
C SER A 249 -4.70 -22.87 2.47
N PRO A 250 -5.38 -22.94 1.31
CA PRO A 250 -6.83 -23.04 1.30
C PRO A 250 -7.23 -24.32 2.05
N TRP A 251 -8.30 -24.21 2.85
CA TRP A 251 -8.79 -25.34 3.64
C TRP A 251 -9.13 -26.53 2.73
N LYS A 252 -8.69 -27.74 3.12
CA LYS A 252 -9.05 -28.99 2.44
C LYS A 252 -9.97 -29.82 3.32
N ALA A 253 -11.07 -30.32 2.74
CA ALA A 253 -11.99 -31.21 3.44
C ALA A 253 -11.27 -32.46 3.94
N GLY A 254 -11.33 -32.69 5.27
CA GLY A 254 -10.70 -33.82 5.94
C GLY A 254 -9.32 -33.54 6.54
N ASP A 255 -8.79 -32.32 6.41
CA ASP A 255 -7.51 -31.91 7.00
C ASP A 255 -7.72 -30.95 8.18
N GLU A 256 -7.96 -31.51 9.38
CA GLU A 256 -8.09 -30.76 10.64
C GLU A 256 -6.79 -30.07 11.06
N SER A 257 -5.64 -30.39 10.45
CA SER A 257 -4.35 -29.76 10.79
C SER A 257 -4.20 -28.33 10.24
N THR A 258 -5.01 -27.96 9.24
CA THR A 258 -5.12 -26.58 8.74
C THR A 258 -6.13 -25.73 9.52
N MET A 259 -6.73 -26.30 10.57
CA MET A 259 -7.68 -25.64 11.42
C MET A 259 -6.94 -24.81 12.48
N PHE A 260 -7.10 -23.48 12.44
CA PHE A 260 -6.76 -22.67 13.60
C PHE A 260 -7.61 -23.16 14.78
N PRO A 261 -7.01 -23.49 15.95
CA PRO A 261 -7.76 -23.58 17.18
C PRO A 261 -8.45 -22.23 17.39
N SER A 262 -9.72 -22.24 17.76
CA SER A 262 -10.57 -21.06 18.00
C SER A 262 -10.07 -20.10 19.09
N HIS A 263 -8.82 -20.25 19.57
CA HIS A 263 -8.30 -19.63 20.77
C HIS A 263 -6.84 -19.15 20.71
N GLN A 264 -6.15 -19.24 19.58
CA GLN A 264 -4.81 -18.63 19.46
C GLN A 264 -4.85 -17.46 18.50
N LEU A 265 -5.08 -16.29 19.11
CA LEU A 265 -4.74 -14.98 18.62
C LEU A 265 -3.32 -15.03 18.01
N LEU A 266 -3.20 -14.60 16.76
CA LEU A 266 -1.93 -14.00 16.35
C LEU A 266 -1.93 -12.64 17.04
N ASP A 267 -1.32 -12.61 18.22
CA ASP A 267 -0.82 -11.37 18.78
C ASP A 267 0.16 -10.77 17.75
N ASP A 268 0.03 -9.46 17.56
CA ASP A 268 0.99 -8.57 16.94
C ASP A 268 1.14 -8.64 15.40
N ILE A 269 0.12 -8.15 14.68
CA ILE A 269 0.42 -7.14 13.64
C ILE A 269 0.32 -5.81 14.36
N ASP A 270 1.35 -5.52 15.16
CA ASP A 270 1.43 -4.26 15.86
C ASP A 270 1.58 -3.17 14.80
N SER A 271 0.57 -2.30 14.76
CA SER A 271 0.66 -0.98 14.16
C SER A 271 1.66 -0.15 14.96
N ASN A 272 2.95 -0.48 14.81
CA ASN A 272 3.98 0.07 15.68
C ASN A 272 4.33 1.52 15.30
N ASP A 273 3.69 2.42 16.03
CA ASP A 273 4.27 3.66 16.53
C ASP A 273 5.49 3.32 17.40
N ILE A 274 6.70 3.61 16.91
CA ILE A 274 7.80 4.03 17.79
C ILE A 274 7.92 5.53 17.67
N GLY A 275 7.00 6.22 18.36
CA GLY A 275 7.14 7.62 18.71
C GLY A 275 8.21 7.74 19.79
N ASN A 276 9.38 8.19 19.39
CA ASN A 276 10.52 8.60 20.19
C ASN A 276 10.15 9.08 21.62
N GLU A 277 10.50 8.30 22.64
CA GLU A 277 10.53 8.76 24.04
C GLU A 277 11.57 9.88 24.17
N ILE A 278 11.12 11.12 24.30
CA ILE A 278 11.92 12.17 24.94
C ILE A 278 11.34 12.32 26.34
N GLY A 279 12.06 11.76 27.31
CA GLY A 279 11.70 11.81 28.72
C GLY A 279 11.50 13.25 29.21
N ASP A 280 10.33 13.48 29.78
CA ASP A 280 10.06 14.58 30.69
C ASP A 280 10.92 14.40 31.96
N LEU A 281 12.00 15.16 32.08
CA LEU A 281 12.62 15.44 33.38
C LEU A 281 12.04 16.74 33.92
N ALA A 282 11.02 16.61 34.77
CA ALA A 282 10.56 17.68 35.63
C ALA A 282 11.44 17.81 36.89
N GLU A 283 11.68 19.08 37.24
CA GLU A 283 11.97 19.64 38.57
C GLU A 283 13.24 19.23 39.33
N VAL A 284 14.20 20.17 39.36
CA VAL A 284 14.87 20.53 40.62
C VAL A 284 14.83 22.06 40.79
N ASP A 285 14.43 22.43 41.99
CA ASP A 285 14.12 23.72 42.59
C ASP A 285 15.28 24.76 42.59
N GLY A 286 14.91 26.04 42.72
CA GLY A 286 15.75 27.04 43.42
C GLY A 286 16.54 28.10 42.61
N LEU A 287 15.96 29.30 42.57
CA LEU A 287 16.61 30.63 42.71
C LEU A 287 17.78 31.03 41.75
N ASN A 288 17.52 31.95 40.81
CA ASN A 288 17.93 33.35 41.04
C ASN A 288 17.34 34.37 40.06
N SER A 289 17.17 35.54 40.63
CA SER A 289 16.41 36.69 40.17
C SER A 289 17.10 37.55 39.09
N ARG A 290 16.26 38.34 38.40
CA ARG A 290 16.56 39.66 37.80
C ARG A 290 17.41 39.69 36.51
N VAL A 291 16.75 39.60 35.35
CA VAL A 291 16.89 40.64 34.29
C VAL A 291 15.54 40.83 33.58
N VAL A 292 14.77 41.81 34.06
CA VAL A 292 13.72 42.44 33.26
C VAL A 292 14.42 43.32 32.23
N LYS A 293 14.54 42.84 30.98
CA LYS A 293 14.72 43.74 29.83
C LYS A 293 13.65 43.45 28.79
N ARG A 294 12.65 44.32 28.81
CA ARG A 294 11.64 44.57 27.80
C ARG A 294 12.27 44.58 26.40
N ARG A 295 12.24 43.45 25.71
CA ARG A 295 12.13 43.42 24.25
C ARG A 295 10.70 42.98 23.95
N ARG A 296 9.92 43.89 23.37
CA ARG A 296 8.66 43.53 22.68
C ARG A 296 9.04 42.55 21.57
N LEU A 297 9.11 41.26 21.91
CA LEU A 297 8.95 40.19 20.94
C LEU A 297 7.56 40.43 20.35
N ARG A 298 7.54 40.86 19.09
CA ARG A 298 6.35 40.72 18.25
C ARG A 298 5.91 39.28 18.45
N LYS A 299 4.76 39.12 19.09
CA LYS A 299 4.06 37.84 19.26
C LYS A 299 3.82 37.37 17.83
N LEU A 300 4.77 36.61 17.27
CA LEU A 300 4.52 35.77 16.12
C LEU A 300 3.34 34.93 16.56
N LYS A 301 2.20 35.23 15.94
CA LYS A 301 0.89 34.65 16.22
C LYS A 301 1.11 33.14 16.19
N GLY A 302 1.25 32.54 17.38
CA GLY A 302 1.61 31.15 17.53
C GLY A 302 0.66 30.34 16.67
N SER A 303 1.22 29.60 15.72
CA SER A 303 0.47 28.56 15.02
C SER A 303 -0.19 27.73 16.13
N ARG A 304 -1.53 27.72 16.18
CA ARG A 304 -2.24 26.94 17.19
C ARG A 304 -1.86 25.49 16.92
N VAL A 305 -1.09 24.91 17.84
CA VAL A 305 -0.81 23.48 17.83
C VAL A 305 -2.15 22.77 17.86
N ARG A 306 -2.37 21.84 16.93
CA ARG A 306 -3.62 21.10 16.81
C ARG A 306 -3.27 19.63 16.62
N ASP A 307 -3.90 18.77 17.39
CA ASP A 307 -3.71 17.34 17.28
C ASP A 307 -4.48 16.77 16.08
N CYS A 308 -4.04 15.61 15.61
CA CYS A 308 -4.78 14.90 14.58
C CYS A 308 -6.14 14.45 15.13
N ARG A 309 -7.22 14.67 14.37
CA ARG A 309 -8.53 14.07 14.64
C ARG A 309 -8.93 13.21 13.45
N VAL A 310 -9.39 11.99 13.75
CA VAL A 310 -9.88 11.00 12.79
C VAL A 310 -11.36 10.72 13.00
N SER A 311 -12.04 10.17 11.99
CA SER A 311 -13.43 9.71 12.10
C SER A 311 -13.54 8.41 12.89
N GLU A 312 -14.78 8.00 13.17
CA GLU A 312 -15.08 6.61 13.53
C GLU A 312 -14.65 5.66 12.40
N TRP A 313 -14.38 4.41 12.78
CA TRP A 313 -14.12 3.34 11.83
C TRP A 313 -15.36 3.01 11.00
N SER A 314 -15.12 2.63 9.74
CA SER A 314 -16.12 1.99 8.90
C SER A 314 -16.48 0.61 9.44
N GLU A 315 -17.59 0.07 8.94
CA GLU A 315 -17.84 -1.36 9.02
C GLU A 315 -16.70 -2.14 8.32
N TRP A 316 -16.51 -3.39 8.75
CA TRP A 316 -15.58 -4.30 8.10
C TRP A 316 -16.06 -4.64 6.68
N SER A 317 -15.11 -4.72 5.75
CA SER A 317 -15.33 -5.18 4.38
C SER A 317 -15.82 -6.63 4.34
N GLU A 318 -16.33 -7.03 3.18
CA GLU A 318 -16.48 -8.45 2.88
C GLU A 318 -15.11 -9.15 2.91
N CYS A 319 -15.11 -10.44 3.25
CA CYS A 319 -13.90 -11.24 3.30
C CYS A 319 -13.38 -11.51 1.89
N SER A 320 -12.06 -11.41 1.69
CA SER A 320 -11.43 -11.70 0.39
C SER A 320 -11.61 -13.15 -0.07
N ALA A 321 -11.89 -14.08 0.85
CA ALA A 321 -12.14 -15.49 0.57
C ALA A 321 -13.55 -15.93 1.01
N LEU A 322 -14.20 -16.74 0.19
CA LEU A 322 -15.51 -17.35 0.50
C LEU A 322 -15.39 -18.51 1.51
N CYS A 323 -14.26 -19.21 1.51
CA CYS A 323 -13.93 -20.25 2.49
C CYS A 323 -12.41 -20.37 2.68
N GLY A 324 -11.97 -20.99 3.78
CA GLY A 324 -10.56 -20.97 4.18
C GLY A 324 -10.18 -19.62 4.81
N VAL A 325 -8.90 -19.25 4.70
CA VAL A 325 -8.36 -18.01 5.27
C VAL A 325 -8.49 -16.87 4.26
N GLY A 326 -9.12 -15.78 4.67
CA GLY A 326 -9.19 -14.52 3.94
C GLY A 326 -8.89 -13.33 4.84
N VAL A 327 -8.95 -12.14 4.26
CA VAL A 327 -8.67 -10.87 4.95
C VAL A 327 -9.92 -9.99 4.90
N GLN A 328 -10.17 -9.26 5.99
CA GLN A 328 -11.14 -8.17 6.03
C GLN A 328 -10.44 -6.86 6.39
N HIS A 329 -10.97 -5.75 5.90
CA HIS A 329 -10.43 -4.42 6.07
C HIS A 329 -11.46 -3.46 6.64
N ARG A 330 -11.01 -2.42 7.35
CA ARG A 330 -11.84 -1.26 7.71
C ARG A 330 -11.01 0.01 7.62
N SER A 331 -11.66 1.15 7.36
CA SER A 331 -10.99 2.46 7.24
C SER A 331 -11.63 3.52 8.11
N ARG A 332 -10.91 4.61 8.33
CA ARG A 332 -11.41 5.88 8.82
C ARG A 332 -10.67 7.00 8.10
N TYR A 333 -11.17 8.23 8.16
CA TYR A 333 -10.51 9.37 7.49
C TYR A 333 -10.05 10.42 8.48
N ILE A 334 -9.05 11.21 8.07
CA ILE A 334 -8.54 12.33 8.86
C ILE A 334 -9.52 13.49 8.74
N ILE A 335 -10.15 13.86 9.86
CA ILE A 335 -11.01 15.05 9.96
C ILE A 335 -10.13 16.31 10.00
N ASN A 336 -9.00 16.25 10.71
CA ASN A 336 -8.09 17.37 10.85
C ASN A 336 -6.65 16.90 10.98
N HIS A 337 -5.80 17.31 10.03
CA HIS A 337 -4.36 17.08 10.09
C HIS A 337 -3.69 17.81 11.28
N PRO A 338 -2.64 17.23 11.86
CA PRO A 338 -1.87 17.86 12.94
C PRO A 338 -1.23 19.16 12.46
N ARG A 339 -1.01 20.11 13.37
CA ARG A 339 -0.27 21.37 13.11
C ARG A 339 0.62 21.70 14.27
N GLY A 340 1.79 22.28 13.97
CA GLY A 340 2.67 22.87 14.99
C GLY A 340 3.55 21.87 15.73
N GLY A 341 3.88 20.73 15.12
CA GLY A 341 4.79 19.73 15.70
C GLY A 341 4.10 18.68 16.58
N SER A 342 2.76 18.55 16.49
CA SER A 342 2.04 17.41 17.09
C SER A 342 2.32 16.11 16.34
N SER A 343 2.15 14.98 17.05
CA SER A 343 2.37 13.62 16.55
C SER A 343 1.59 13.31 15.27
N SER A 344 2.08 12.32 14.50
CA SER A 344 1.41 11.78 13.32
C SER A 344 -0.03 11.36 13.62
N CYS A 345 -0.87 11.32 12.59
CA CYS A 345 -2.23 10.81 12.75
C CYS A 345 -2.23 9.31 13.10
N PRO A 346 -3.15 8.87 13.98
CA PRO A 346 -3.38 7.44 14.19
C PRO A 346 -3.65 6.69 12.89
N PRO A 347 -3.44 5.35 12.84
CA PRO A 347 -3.69 4.54 11.66
C PRO A 347 -5.11 4.74 11.11
N ILE A 348 -5.23 4.88 9.79
CA ILE A 348 -6.51 5.12 9.10
C ILE A 348 -7.04 3.89 8.35
N ALA A 349 -6.27 2.79 8.36
CA ALA A 349 -6.64 1.51 7.82
C ALA A 349 -6.30 0.43 8.86
N ASP A 350 -7.13 -0.60 8.92
CA ASP A 350 -6.96 -1.76 9.80
C ASP A 350 -7.38 -3.03 9.04
N LYS A 351 -6.75 -4.15 9.36
CA LYS A 351 -6.94 -5.44 8.68
C LYS A 351 -6.92 -6.59 9.67
N ARG A 352 -7.70 -7.62 9.37
CA ARG A 352 -7.72 -8.86 10.17
C ARG A 352 -7.82 -10.10 9.29
N LEU A 353 -7.19 -11.18 9.74
CA LEU A 353 -7.41 -12.51 9.20
C LEU A 353 -8.78 -13.01 9.63
N TYR A 354 -9.49 -13.65 8.71
CA TYR A 354 -10.75 -14.32 8.98
C TYR A 354 -10.75 -15.71 8.35
N SER A 355 -11.26 -16.73 9.05
CA SER A 355 -11.28 -18.10 8.54
C SER A 355 -12.69 -18.68 8.57
N PHE A 356 -13.19 -19.09 7.40
CA PHE A 356 -14.46 -19.82 7.28
C PHE A 356 -14.21 -21.30 7.04
N ARG A 357 -14.93 -22.18 7.76
CA ARG A 357 -14.96 -23.61 7.45
C ARG A 357 -15.80 -23.83 6.19
N ALA A 358 -15.22 -24.47 5.17
CA ALA A 358 -16.02 -25.07 4.12
C ALA A 358 -16.57 -26.42 4.60
N VAL A 359 -17.76 -26.78 4.15
CA VAL A 359 -18.25 -28.16 4.25
C VAL A 359 -17.94 -28.86 2.95
N SER A 360 -17.57 -30.14 2.99
CA SER A 360 -17.44 -30.94 1.77
C SER A 360 -18.73 -30.81 0.93
N PRO A 361 -18.63 -30.58 -0.40
CA PRO A 361 -19.82 -30.63 -1.23
C PRO A 361 -20.45 -32.01 -1.08
N ARG A 362 -21.72 -32.11 -0.68
CA ARG A 362 -22.53 -33.24 -1.16
C ARG A 362 -22.53 -33.07 -2.67
N GLN A 363 -22.02 -34.09 -3.37
CA GLN A 363 -21.86 -34.11 -4.83
C GLN A 363 -23.04 -33.41 -5.51
N GLN A 364 -22.83 -32.20 -6.03
CA GLN A 364 -23.66 -31.69 -7.10
C GLN A 364 -23.19 -32.40 -8.37
N GLU A 365 -24.12 -32.97 -9.12
CA GLU A 365 -23.90 -33.78 -10.34
C GLU A 365 -23.19 -33.04 -11.50
N ASN A 366 -22.60 -31.87 -11.29
CA ASN A 366 -21.92 -31.08 -12.32
C ASN A 366 -20.49 -30.61 -11.98
N GLY A 367 -19.85 -31.17 -10.95
CA GLY A 367 -18.40 -30.97 -10.74
C GLY A 367 -17.96 -29.57 -10.31
N SER A 368 -18.88 -28.65 -10.02
CA SER A 368 -18.59 -27.33 -9.48
C SER A 368 -18.33 -27.40 -7.97
N LYS A 369 -17.08 -27.16 -7.55
CA LYS A 369 -16.70 -26.95 -6.14
C LYS A 369 -17.30 -25.62 -5.67
N ALA A 370 -18.30 -25.65 -4.80
CA ALA A 370 -18.84 -24.46 -4.15
C ALA A 370 -18.37 -24.42 -2.69
N CYS A 371 -17.83 -23.28 -2.23
CA CYS A 371 -17.66 -22.99 -0.81
C CYS A 371 -19.04 -22.93 -0.15
N ILE A 372 -19.46 -24.02 0.49
CA ILE A 372 -20.71 -24.03 1.26
C ILE A 372 -20.38 -23.56 2.68
N MET A 373 -20.91 -22.40 3.08
CA MET A 373 -20.75 -21.88 4.44
C MET A 373 -21.63 -22.67 5.41
N GLN A 374 -21.05 -23.08 6.54
CA GLN A 374 -21.76 -23.67 7.66
C GLN A 374 -21.85 -22.68 8.81
N PHE A 375 -23.07 -22.39 9.24
CA PHE A 375 -23.35 -21.60 10.43
C PHE A 375 -23.80 -22.52 11.54
N GLN A 376 -23.30 -22.32 12.75
CA GLN A 376 -23.83 -22.97 13.93
C GLN A 376 -24.68 -21.95 14.67
N ASN A 377 -25.96 -22.24 14.91
CA ASN A 377 -26.80 -21.35 15.72
C ASN A 377 -26.55 -21.53 17.23
N ASP A 378 -27.16 -20.69 18.06
CA ASP A 378 -27.07 -20.72 19.54
C ASP A 378 -27.51 -22.04 20.20
N LYS A 379 -28.13 -22.94 19.42
CA LYS A 379 -28.58 -24.27 19.86
C LYS A 379 -27.70 -25.41 19.34
N GLY A 380 -26.57 -25.08 18.72
CA GLY A 380 -25.64 -26.05 18.15
C GLY A 380 -26.09 -26.67 16.82
N GLN A 381 -27.18 -26.16 16.20
CA GLN A 381 -27.73 -26.69 14.96
C GLN A 381 -27.03 -26.05 13.75
N LEU A 382 -26.60 -26.89 12.81
CA LEU A 382 -25.87 -26.48 11.62
C LEU A 382 -26.82 -26.08 10.49
N THR A 383 -26.65 -24.88 9.94
CA THR A 383 -27.35 -24.38 8.75
C THR A 383 -26.37 -24.13 7.60
N ILE A 384 -26.81 -24.46 6.38
CA ILE A 384 -26.03 -24.37 5.15
C ILE A 384 -26.62 -23.24 4.28
N SER A 385 -25.83 -22.25 3.86
CA SER A 385 -26.23 -21.32 2.80
C SER A 385 -25.53 -21.66 1.48
N PRO A 386 -26.28 -21.77 0.36
CA PRO A 386 -25.71 -21.94 -0.98
C PRO A 386 -25.27 -20.62 -1.63
N LEU A 387 -25.43 -19.48 -0.95
CA LEU A 387 -25.11 -18.14 -1.45
C LEU A 387 -24.20 -17.39 -0.46
N PRO A 388 -23.31 -16.49 -0.96
CA PRO A 388 -22.60 -15.54 -0.12
C PRO A 388 -23.62 -14.65 0.59
N LEU A 389 -23.64 -14.68 1.92
CA LEU A 389 -24.48 -13.80 2.73
C LEU A 389 -23.66 -12.56 3.09
N SER A 390 -24.20 -11.38 2.83
CA SER A 390 -23.61 -10.12 3.32
C SER A 390 -23.58 -10.12 4.86
N SER A 391 -22.68 -9.31 5.46
CA SER A 391 -22.60 -9.14 6.92
C SER A 391 -23.97 -8.80 7.54
N LYS A 392 -24.75 -7.94 6.87
CA LYS A 392 -26.14 -7.60 7.24
C LYS A 392 -27.10 -8.78 7.16
N ALA A 393 -26.97 -9.65 6.17
CA ALA A 393 -27.81 -10.85 6.05
C ALA A 393 -27.48 -11.88 7.16
N MET A 394 -26.20 -11.98 7.54
CA MET A 394 -25.74 -12.84 8.63
C MET A 394 -26.28 -12.38 9.99
N GLU A 395 -26.27 -11.07 10.22
CA GLU A 395 -26.78 -10.44 11.45
C GLU A 395 -28.31 -10.52 11.56
N TYR A 396 -29.02 -10.28 10.44
CA TYR A 396 -30.48 -10.41 10.37
C TYR A 396 -30.97 -11.84 10.62
N LEU A 397 -30.16 -12.85 10.28
CA LEU A 397 -30.46 -14.27 10.52
C LEU A 397 -30.06 -14.76 11.93
N GLY A 398 -29.47 -13.91 12.77
CA GLY A 398 -29.03 -14.29 14.12
C GLY A 398 -27.86 -15.31 14.13
N LEU A 399 -27.11 -15.41 13.02
CA LEU A 399 -26.03 -16.40 12.83
C LEU A 399 -24.67 -15.90 13.35
N VAL A 400 -24.59 -14.64 13.77
CA VAL A 400 -23.36 -13.94 14.17
C VAL A 400 -22.88 -14.32 15.57
N LYS A 401 -23.72 -14.94 16.41
CA LYS A 401 -23.32 -15.27 17.78
C LYS A 401 -22.36 -16.45 17.90
N ASN A 402 -22.29 -17.32 16.89
CA ASN A 402 -21.50 -18.57 16.92
C ASN A 402 -20.64 -18.80 15.67
N ALA A 403 -20.57 -17.86 14.73
CA ALA A 403 -19.35 -17.71 13.95
C ALA A 403 -18.30 -17.19 14.92
N ILE A 404 -17.16 -17.87 15.08
CA ILE A 404 -16.08 -17.39 15.96
C ILE A 404 -15.54 -16.10 15.34
N LEU A 405 -16.17 -14.99 15.72
CA LEU A 405 -15.63 -13.66 15.64
C LEU A 405 -14.54 -13.60 16.71
N VAL A 406 -13.28 -13.62 16.29
CA VAL A 406 -12.22 -13.11 17.17
C VAL A 406 -12.49 -11.61 17.28
N LYS A 407 -13.15 -11.24 18.38
CA LYS A 407 -13.39 -9.87 18.82
C LYS A 407 -12.51 -9.64 20.04
N ASP A 408 -11.81 -8.52 20.00
CA ASP A 408 -11.28 -7.77 21.14
C ASP A 408 -10.04 -8.34 21.86
N PHE A 409 -8.86 -7.83 21.50
CA PHE A 409 -7.82 -7.44 22.47
C PHE A 409 -7.13 -6.16 21.97
N VAL A 410 -7.67 -5.02 22.39
CA VAL A 410 -6.90 -3.78 22.56
C VAL A 410 -7.34 -3.23 23.90
N HIS A 411 -6.55 -3.47 24.94
CA HIS A 411 -6.39 -2.57 26.07
C HIS A 411 -5.16 -2.94 26.90
N ASP A 412 -4.39 -1.89 27.19
CA ASP A 412 -3.40 -1.68 28.25
C ASP A 412 -2.15 -2.58 28.23
N TYR A 413 -1.01 -2.03 27.79
CA TYR A 413 0.10 -1.59 28.66
C TYR A 413 1.00 -0.58 27.95
#